data_AF-A0A7J9I1H7-F1
#
_entry.id   AF-A0A7J9I1H7-F1
#
_cell.length_a   1.000
_cell.length_b   1.000
_cell.length_c   1.000
_cell.angle_alpha   90.00
_cell.angle_beta   90.00
_cell.angle_gamma   90.00
#
_symmetry.space_group_name_H-M   'P 1'
#
loop_
_entity.id
_entity.type
_entity.pdbx_description
1 polymer ?
#
loop_
_entity_poly.entity_id
_entity_poly.type
_entity_poly.pdbx_seq_one_letter_code
_entity_poly.pdbx_strand_id
1 'polypeptide(L)'
;MFLFQFNVSSPNASISCLTKSLIDIITLMSISIHNFCLSLNYTIKLVLHHCAASININNKVWNMYFAELLPRLVEAGDDGNCGSTAVCDTMCLQALSKRIHYGKFVAEAKFRESPKTYEDAIRAKDRSRLMELLTYETVETAVKKRVDMKTKTYGQELNFQLNGVAAVPDPVYKIEPNLVADLYGDWIMPLTKEVQVEYLLRRLD
;
A
#
# COMPACT_ATOMS: atom_id res chain seq x y z
N MET A 1 22.59 9.34 -3.77
CA MET A 1 22.03 10.38 -2.88
C MET A 1 20.97 11.08 -3.71
N PHE A 2 19.72 10.67 -3.56
CA PHE A 2 18.61 11.23 -4.33
C PHE A 2 18.01 12.39 -3.52
N LEU A 3 18.11 13.59 -4.07
CA LEU A 3 17.69 14.85 -3.46
C LEU A 3 16.26 15.15 -3.93
N PHE A 4 15.32 15.03 -3.02
CA PHE A 4 13.89 15.18 -3.28
C PHE A 4 13.24 15.87 -2.07
N GLN A 5 12.54 16.98 -2.32
CA GLN A 5 11.89 17.84 -1.34
C GLN A 5 10.38 17.57 -1.37
N PHE A 6 9.75 17.14 -0.29
CA PHE A 6 8.32 16.78 -0.36
C PHE A 6 7.41 17.97 -0.73
N ASN A 7 6.36 17.75 -1.53
CA ASN A 7 5.38 18.79 -1.88
C ASN A 7 4.54 19.09 -0.64
N VAL A 8 4.79 20.26 -0.03
CA VAL A 8 4.01 20.72 1.12
C VAL A 8 3.18 21.91 0.66
N SER A 9 1.86 21.73 0.53
CA SER A 9 0.90 22.82 0.28
C SER A 9 0.87 23.88 1.40
N SER A 10 1.64 23.68 2.47
CA SER A 10 1.74 24.51 3.66
C SER A 10 3.21 24.72 4.00
N PRO A 11 3.70 25.96 4.12
CA PRO A 11 5.11 26.25 4.43
C PRO A 11 5.60 25.71 5.79
N ASN A 12 4.75 25.04 6.57
CA ASN A 12 5.00 24.58 7.94
C ASN A 12 5.00 23.06 8.13
N ALA A 13 4.69 22.23 7.12
CA ALA A 13 4.70 20.78 7.34
C ALA A 13 6.11 20.19 7.14
N SER A 14 6.67 19.62 8.22
CA SER A 14 7.96 18.93 8.17
C SER A 14 7.86 17.62 7.38
N ILE A 15 8.97 17.20 6.75
CA ILE A 15 9.12 15.89 6.06
C ILE A 15 8.64 14.74 6.94
N SER A 16 8.91 14.81 8.25
CA SER A 16 8.48 13.83 9.25
C SER A 16 6.97 13.71 9.41
N CYS A 17 6.18 14.74 9.11
CA CYS A 17 4.73 14.69 9.15
C CYS A 17 4.14 13.99 7.92
N LEU A 18 4.70 14.26 6.73
CA LEU A 18 4.20 13.68 5.46
C LEU A 18 4.44 12.18 5.39
N THR A 19 5.61 11.74 5.83
CA THR A 19 6.00 10.33 5.85
C THR A 19 5.21 9.57 6.91
N LYS A 20 4.94 10.18 8.07
CA LYS A 20 4.05 9.63 9.09
C LYS A 20 2.62 9.45 8.58
N SER A 21 2.04 10.44 7.88
CA SER A 21 0.72 10.28 7.26
C SER A 21 0.71 9.17 6.22
N LEU A 22 1.73 9.05 5.36
CA LEU A 22 1.83 7.98 4.36
C LEU A 22 1.98 6.59 5.03
N ILE A 23 2.80 6.48 6.06
CA ILE A 23 2.99 5.25 6.85
C ILE A 23 1.70 4.89 7.56
N ASP A 24 0.99 5.84 8.17
CA ASP A 24 -0.28 5.60 8.86
C ASP A 24 -1.33 5.14 7.85
N ILE A 25 -1.40 5.73 6.66
CA ILE A 25 -2.29 5.28 5.57
C ILE A 25 -1.94 3.83 5.17
N ILE A 26 -0.68 3.51 4.88
CA ILE A 26 -0.24 2.17 4.47
C ILE A 26 -0.46 1.12 5.59
N THR A 27 -0.16 1.49 6.84
CA THR A 27 -0.24 0.60 8.01
C THR A 27 -1.69 0.35 8.41
N LEU A 28 -2.53 1.38 8.44
CA LEU A 28 -3.96 1.23 8.75
C LEU A 28 -4.71 0.51 7.63
N MET A 29 -4.26 0.58 6.39
CA MET A 29 -4.76 -0.28 5.31
C MET A 29 -4.39 -1.75 5.51
N SER A 30 -3.24 -2.02 6.14
CA SER A 30 -2.84 -3.38 6.51
C SER A 30 -3.71 -3.97 7.63
N ILE A 31 -4.20 -3.14 8.57
CA ILE A 31 -5.14 -3.57 9.63
C ILE A 31 -6.47 -4.09 9.04
N SER A 32 -6.94 -3.48 7.95
CA SER A 32 -8.18 -3.94 7.30
C SER A 32 -8.04 -5.33 6.69
N ILE A 33 -6.84 -5.72 6.27
CA ILE A 33 -6.54 -7.05 5.72
C ILE A 33 -6.33 -8.05 6.86
N HIS A 34 -5.73 -7.60 7.97
CA HIS A 34 -5.67 -8.40 9.18
C HIS A 34 -7.07 -8.75 9.69
N ASN A 35 -8.00 -7.78 9.70
CA ASN A 35 -9.41 -8.01 10.03
C ASN A 35 -10.13 -8.90 8.99
N PHE A 36 -9.78 -8.81 7.70
CA PHE A 36 -10.29 -9.73 6.68
C PHE A 36 -9.80 -11.17 6.89
N CYS A 37 -8.53 -11.37 7.25
CA CYS A 37 -8.00 -12.69 7.61
C CYS A 37 -8.59 -13.21 8.93
N LEU A 38 -8.86 -12.32 9.90
CA LEU A 38 -9.48 -12.66 11.19
C LEU A 38 -10.97 -13.00 11.05
N SER A 39 -11.71 -12.35 10.13
CA SER A 39 -13.13 -12.67 9.91
C SER A 39 -13.36 -14.08 9.34
N LEU A 40 -12.31 -14.72 8.82
CA LEU A 40 -12.38 -16.07 8.25
C LEU A 40 -12.03 -17.18 9.27
N ASN A 41 -11.91 -16.90 10.57
CA ASN A 41 -11.66 -17.90 11.63
C ASN A 41 -10.40 -18.79 11.38
N TYR A 42 -9.34 -18.26 10.75
CA TYR A 42 -8.12 -19.04 10.51
C TYR A 42 -7.14 -18.96 11.69
N THR A 43 -6.95 -20.09 12.38
CA THR A 43 -5.92 -20.26 13.42
C THR A 43 -4.51 -20.07 12.82
N ILE A 44 -3.79 -19.07 13.31
CA ILE A 44 -2.50 -18.51 12.82
C ILE A 44 -1.29 -19.47 12.84
N LYS A 45 -1.46 -20.77 13.15
CA LYS A 45 -0.31 -21.64 13.46
C LYS A 45 0.32 -22.44 12.30
N LEU A 46 -0.26 -22.47 11.10
CA LEU A 46 0.38 -23.07 9.92
C LEU A 46 -0.18 -22.44 8.61
N VAL A 47 0.21 -21.20 8.33
CA VAL A 47 -0.60 -20.34 7.46
C VAL A 47 -0.18 -20.38 5.99
N LEU A 48 1.10 -20.49 5.63
CA LEU A 48 1.54 -20.42 4.23
C LEU A 48 2.24 -21.70 3.77
N HIS A 49 2.08 -22.01 2.49
CA HIS A 49 2.82 -23.08 1.82
C HIS A 49 4.32 -22.79 1.82
N HIS A 50 5.17 -23.82 1.81
CA HIS A 50 6.63 -23.64 1.88
C HIS A 50 7.19 -22.81 0.71
N CYS A 51 6.48 -22.80 -0.44
CA CYS A 51 6.84 -21.95 -1.59
C CYS A 51 6.90 -20.45 -1.24
N ALA A 52 6.19 -20.01 -0.20
CA ALA A 52 6.19 -18.63 0.28
C ALA A 52 7.59 -18.09 0.59
N ALA A 53 8.50 -18.94 1.05
CA ALA A 53 9.87 -18.54 1.41
C ALA A 53 10.69 -18.09 0.19
N SER A 54 10.38 -18.62 -1.00
CA SER A 54 11.10 -18.30 -2.24
C SER A 54 10.62 -17.01 -2.93
N ILE A 55 9.47 -16.47 -2.51
CA ILE A 55 8.84 -15.33 -3.17
C ILE A 55 9.30 -14.04 -2.50
N ASN A 56 10.13 -13.27 -3.19
CA ASN A 56 10.57 -11.95 -2.75
C ASN A 56 10.69 -11.02 -3.97
N ILE A 57 9.86 -9.99 -4.02
CA ILE A 57 9.85 -8.98 -5.10
C ILE A 57 10.34 -7.61 -4.61
N ASN A 58 11.14 -7.55 -3.54
CA ASN A 58 11.63 -6.29 -2.99
C ASN A 58 12.44 -5.45 -3.99
N ASN A 59 13.06 -6.06 -5.00
CA ASN A 59 13.68 -5.33 -6.11
C ASN A 59 12.66 -4.48 -6.89
N LYS A 60 11.47 -5.02 -7.17
CA LYS A 60 10.37 -4.30 -7.82
C LYS A 60 9.79 -3.22 -6.89
N VAL A 61 9.62 -3.54 -5.61
CA VAL A 61 9.14 -2.56 -4.61
C VAL A 61 10.09 -1.38 -4.49
N TRP A 62 11.39 -1.65 -4.45
CA TRP A 62 12.44 -0.62 -4.42
C TRP A 62 12.36 0.28 -5.65
N ASN A 63 12.35 -0.32 -6.85
CA ASN A 63 12.29 0.43 -8.10
C ASN A 63 11.02 1.27 -8.20
N MET A 64 9.86 0.69 -7.89
CA MET A 64 8.58 1.39 -7.87
C MET A 64 8.59 2.56 -6.88
N TYR A 65 9.17 2.38 -5.69
CA TYR A 65 9.24 3.44 -4.70
C TYR A 65 10.05 4.65 -5.21
N PHE A 66 11.27 4.44 -5.68
CA PHE A 66 12.14 5.55 -6.09
C PHE A 66 11.84 6.12 -7.47
N ALA A 67 11.35 5.30 -8.41
CA ALA A 67 11.09 5.74 -9.78
C ALA A 67 9.69 6.32 -9.96
N GLU A 68 8.69 5.82 -9.22
CA GLU A 68 7.28 6.15 -9.49
C GLU A 68 6.60 6.86 -8.31
N LEU A 69 6.73 6.35 -7.08
CA LEU A 69 6.08 6.95 -5.92
C LEU A 69 6.75 8.26 -5.49
N LEU A 70 8.06 8.20 -5.23
CA LEU A 70 8.81 9.29 -4.63
C LEU A 70 8.67 10.57 -5.47
N PRO A 71 8.96 10.58 -6.79
CA PRO A 71 8.90 11.82 -7.61
C PRO A 71 7.51 12.44 -7.76
N ARG A 72 6.44 11.70 -7.41
CA ARG A 72 5.06 12.19 -7.46
C ARG A 72 4.59 12.73 -6.11
N LEU A 73 5.18 12.23 -5.02
CA LEU A 73 4.92 12.69 -3.66
C LEU A 73 5.77 13.90 -3.27
N VAL A 74 6.85 14.14 -4.03
CA VAL A 74 7.88 15.13 -3.71
C VAL A 74 8.21 16.01 -4.91
N GLU A 75 8.50 17.27 -4.64
CA GLU A 75 9.17 18.17 -5.56
C GLU A 75 10.69 17.88 -5.61
N ALA A 76 11.35 18.36 -6.65
CA ALA A 76 12.80 18.29 -6.73
C ALA A 76 13.42 19.41 -5.87
N GLY A 77 14.38 19.07 -5.01
CA GLY A 77 15.04 20.04 -4.14
C GLY A 77 15.91 19.38 -3.07
N ASP A 78 16.64 20.21 -2.32
CA ASP A 78 17.43 19.80 -1.15
C ASP A 78 17.14 20.74 0.01
N ASP A 79 16.53 20.21 1.06
CA ASP A 79 16.22 20.94 2.30
C ASP A 79 17.22 20.66 3.44
N GLY A 80 18.30 19.91 3.16
CA GLY A 80 19.36 19.57 4.10
C GLY A 80 19.01 18.46 5.10
N ASN A 81 17.80 17.87 5.06
CA ASN A 81 17.36 16.87 6.05
C ASN A 81 17.61 15.42 5.63
N CYS A 82 18.77 15.12 5.05
CA CYS A 82 19.08 13.81 4.48
C CYS A 82 18.93 12.63 5.47
N GLY A 83 19.25 12.84 6.75
CA GLY A 83 19.09 11.81 7.79
C GLY A 83 17.62 11.48 8.07
N SER A 84 16.76 12.51 8.18
CA SER A 84 15.32 12.33 8.35
C SER A 84 14.70 11.66 7.13
N THR A 85 15.12 12.05 5.92
CA THR A 85 14.67 11.45 4.66
C THR A 85 15.02 9.96 4.61
N ALA A 86 16.26 9.57 4.90
CA ALA A 86 16.67 8.17 4.89
C ALA A 86 15.90 7.28 5.88
N VAL A 87 15.59 7.80 7.07
CA VAL A 87 14.76 7.09 8.06
C VAL A 87 13.34 6.90 7.52
N CYS A 88 12.77 7.95 6.93
CA CYS A 88 11.43 7.90 6.36
C CYS A 88 11.33 6.92 5.19
N ASP A 89 12.29 6.97 4.26
CA ASP A 89 12.37 6.07 3.11
C ASP A 89 12.40 4.61 3.58
N THR A 90 13.21 4.33 4.60
CA THR A 90 13.32 2.98 5.18
C THR A 90 11.97 2.51 5.74
N MET A 91 11.27 3.36 6.50
CA MET A 91 9.96 3.02 7.05
C MET A 91 8.91 2.80 5.96
N CYS A 92 8.90 3.65 4.92
CA CYS A 92 8.01 3.51 3.77
C CYS A 92 8.26 2.20 3.02
N LEU A 93 9.52 1.88 2.71
CA LEU A 93 9.91 0.65 2.03
C LEU A 93 9.53 -0.60 2.85
N GLN A 94 9.72 -0.57 4.16
CA GLN A 94 9.31 -1.67 5.05
C GLN A 94 7.79 -1.86 5.05
N ALA A 95 7.03 -0.76 5.16
CA ALA A 95 5.57 -0.80 5.15
C ALA A 95 5.03 -1.30 3.80
N LEU A 96 5.58 -0.81 2.68
CA LEU A 96 5.24 -1.24 1.32
C LEU A 96 5.57 -2.71 1.10
N SER A 97 6.79 -3.13 1.44
CA SER A 97 7.21 -4.52 1.31
C SER A 97 6.29 -5.45 2.08
N LYS A 98 5.98 -5.13 3.35
CA LYS A 98 5.04 -5.91 4.16
C LYS A 98 3.67 -5.95 3.50
N ARG A 99 3.09 -4.82 3.12
CA ARG A 99 1.76 -4.75 2.53
C ARG A 99 1.65 -5.55 1.23
N ILE A 100 2.64 -5.45 0.35
CA ILE A 100 2.66 -6.15 -0.93
C ILE A 100 2.83 -7.65 -0.72
N HIS A 101 3.77 -8.07 0.14
CA HIS A 101 4.01 -9.48 0.43
C HIS A 101 2.89 -10.13 1.27
N TYR A 102 2.04 -9.34 1.94
CA TYR A 102 0.80 -9.84 2.53
C TYR A 102 -0.15 -10.45 1.48
N GLY A 103 0.07 -10.19 0.18
CA GLY A 103 -0.57 -10.91 -0.91
C GLY A 103 -0.46 -12.43 -0.80
N LYS A 104 0.59 -12.98 -0.16
CA LYS A 104 0.71 -14.43 0.11
C LYS A 104 -0.44 -14.95 0.98
N PHE A 105 -0.77 -14.22 2.04
CA PHE A 105 -1.87 -14.59 2.94
C PHE A 105 -3.24 -14.42 2.27
N VAL A 106 -3.40 -13.36 1.47
CA VAL A 106 -4.63 -13.14 0.70
C VAL A 106 -4.85 -14.27 -0.32
N ALA A 107 -3.79 -14.67 -1.04
CA ALA A 107 -3.86 -15.77 -1.99
C ALA A 107 -4.18 -17.10 -1.29
N GLU A 108 -3.56 -17.39 -0.15
CA GLU A 108 -3.87 -18.60 0.62
C GLU A 108 -5.34 -18.62 1.07
N ALA A 109 -5.84 -17.52 1.61
CA ALA A 109 -7.23 -17.43 2.05
C ALA A 109 -8.20 -17.70 0.89
N LYS A 110 -7.99 -17.04 -0.25
CA LYS A 110 -8.78 -17.25 -1.47
C LYS A 110 -8.69 -18.70 -1.99
N PHE A 111 -7.50 -19.28 -1.99
CA PHE A 111 -7.30 -20.66 -2.41
C PHE A 111 -8.05 -21.63 -1.50
N ARG A 112 -7.98 -21.46 -0.18
CA ARG A 112 -8.69 -22.31 0.79
C ARG A 112 -10.21 -22.19 0.69
N GLU A 113 -10.72 -21.00 0.38
CA GLU A 113 -12.14 -20.75 0.19
C GLU A 113 -12.69 -21.47 -1.06
N SER A 114 -11.92 -21.50 -2.16
CA SER A 114 -12.36 -22.13 -3.42
C SER A 114 -11.19 -22.76 -4.20
N PRO A 115 -10.65 -23.92 -3.77
CA PRO A 115 -9.46 -24.51 -4.39
C PRO A 115 -9.66 -24.84 -5.87
N LYS A 116 -10.81 -25.45 -6.20
CA LYS A 116 -11.16 -25.89 -7.56
C LYS A 116 -11.13 -24.76 -8.59
N THR A 117 -11.42 -23.52 -8.18
CA THR A 117 -11.39 -22.35 -9.06
C THR A 117 -9.99 -22.04 -9.56
N TYR A 118 -8.96 -22.34 -8.77
CA TYR A 118 -7.57 -22.02 -9.08
C TYR A 118 -6.75 -23.22 -9.55
N GLU A 119 -7.11 -24.45 -9.15
CA GLU A 119 -6.32 -25.66 -9.44
C GLU A 119 -5.97 -25.86 -10.92
N ASP A 120 -6.94 -25.69 -11.81
CA ASP A 120 -6.73 -25.85 -13.26
C ASP A 120 -5.70 -24.84 -13.80
N ALA A 121 -5.86 -23.57 -13.41
CA ALA A 121 -4.94 -22.51 -13.81
C ALA A 121 -3.54 -22.69 -13.19
N ILE A 122 -3.45 -23.19 -11.96
CA ILE A 122 -2.16 -23.47 -11.30
C ILE A 122 -1.44 -24.63 -11.99
N ARG A 123 -2.14 -25.73 -12.30
CA ARG A 123 -1.56 -26.90 -12.99
C ARG A 123 -1.09 -26.54 -14.40
N ALA A 124 -1.87 -25.73 -15.12
CA ALA A 124 -1.51 -25.20 -16.43
C ALA A 124 -0.42 -24.11 -16.38
N LYS A 125 -0.04 -23.63 -15.18
CA LYS A 125 0.85 -22.49 -14.94
C LYS A 125 0.38 -21.21 -15.69
N ASP A 126 -0.92 -21.04 -15.83
CA ASP A 126 -1.54 -19.92 -16.54
C ASP A 126 -1.62 -18.66 -15.65
N ARG A 127 -0.62 -17.80 -15.82
CA ARG A 127 -0.49 -16.52 -15.12
C ARG A 127 -1.64 -15.57 -15.42
N SER A 128 -2.06 -15.50 -16.68
CA SER A 128 -3.07 -14.56 -17.14
C SER A 128 -4.42 -14.91 -16.56
N ARG A 129 -4.77 -16.20 -16.57
CA ARG A 129 -6.01 -16.69 -15.97
C ARG A 129 -6.04 -16.47 -14.46
N LEU A 130 -4.93 -16.70 -13.75
CA LEU A 130 -4.85 -16.40 -12.32
C LEU A 130 -5.02 -14.90 -12.04
N MET A 131 -4.46 -14.02 -12.86
CA MET A 131 -4.64 -12.58 -12.71
C MET A 131 -6.10 -12.14 -12.87
N GLU A 132 -6.80 -12.71 -13.85
CA GLU A 132 -8.23 -12.47 -14.09
C GLU A 132 -9.08 -12.93 -12.89
N LEU A 133 -8.88 -14.17 -12.42
CA LEU A 133 -9.60 -14.73 -11.28
C LEU A 133 -9.39 -13.93 -9.97
N LEU A 134 -8.25 -13.25 -9.84
CA LEU A 134 -7.94 -12.44 -8.66
C LEU A 134 -8.45 -11.01 -8.74
N THR A 135 -8.92 -10.57 -9.90
CA THR A 135 -9.38 -9.20 -10.14
C THR A 135 -10.86 -9.07 -9.78
N TYR A 136 -11.14 -8.28 -8.75
CA TYR A 136 -12.50 -7.99 -8.28
C TYR A 136 -12.70 -6.48 -8.28
N GLU A 137 -13.19 -5.93 -9.39
CA GLU A 137 -13.29 -4.49 -9.62
C GLU A 137 -14.04 -3.74 -8.51
N THR A 138 -15.09 -4.36 -7.95
CA THR A 138 -15.86 -3.80 -6.84
C THR A 138 -15.02 -3.65 -5.57
N VAL A 139 -14.17 -4.65 -5.27
CA VAL A 139 -13.26 -4.63 -4.13
C VAL A 139 -12.14 -3.61 -4.37
N GLU A 140 -11.58 -3.54 -5.58
CA GLU A 140 -10.53 -2.59 -5.92
C GLU A 140 -11.03 -1.14 -5.81
N THR A 141 -12.23 -0.87 -6.30
CA THR A 141 -12.89 0.44 -6.18
C THR A 141 -13.18 0.78 -4.72
N ALA A 142 -13.67 -0.18 -3.92
CA ALA A 142 -13.91 0.03 -2.49
C ALA A 142 -12.61 0.27 -1.71
N VAL A 143 -11.50 -0.37 -2.11
CA VAL A 143 -10.17 -0.13 -1.55
C VAL A 143 -9.70 1.28 -1.89
N LYS A 144 -9.76 1.71 -3.16
CA LYS A 144 -9.43 3.08 -3.59
C LYS A 144 -10.21 4.12 -2.78
N LYS A 145 -11.53 3.96 -2.66
CA LYS A 145 -12.38 4.86 -1.85
C LYS A 145 -11.96 4.89 -0.38
N ARG A 146 -11.55 3.76 0.19
CA ARG A 146 -11.08 3.68 1.57
C ARG A 146 -9.72 4.38 1.75
N VAL A 147 -8.84 4.28 0.75
CA VAL A 147 -7.55 5.00 0.73
C VAL A 147 -7.81 6.50 0.74
N ASP A 148 -8.67 6.97 -0.14
CA ASP A 148 -9.05 8.39 -0.23
C ASP A 148 -9.62 8.90 1.10
N MET A 149 -10.61 8.21 1.68
CA MET A 149 -11.18 8.59 2.98
C MET A 149 -10.12 8.65 4.09
N LYS A 150 -9.22 7.67 4.18
CA LYS A 150 -8.15 7.69 5.19
C LYS A 150 -7.15 8.80 4.93
N THR A 151 -6.80 9.04 3.68
CA THR A 151 -5.89 10.13 3.32
C THR A 151 -6.50 11.48 3.69
N LYS A 152 -7.80 11.66 3.49
CA LYS A 152 -8.52 12.83 3.98
C LYS A 152 -8.44 12.96 5.50
N THR A 153 -8.59 11.87 6.25
CA THR A 153 -8.51 11.90 7.72
C THR A 153 -7.10 12.20 8.24
N TYR A 154 -6.05 11.59 7.67
CA TYR A 154 -4.68 11.70 8.18
C TYR A 154 -3.83 12.78 7.49
N GLY A 155 -4.29 13.28 6.34
CA GLY A 155 -3.66 14.35 5.57
C GLY A 155 -4.16 15.75 5.94
N GLN A 156 -5.19 15.86 6.77
CA GLN A 156 -5.70 17.15 7.26
C GLN A 156 -4.65 17.88 8.10
N GLU A 157 -4.39 19.15 7.77
CA GLU A 157 -3.81 20.07 8.74
C GLU A 157 -4.84 20.38 9.81
N LEU A 158 -4.64 19.85 11.02
CA LEU A 158 -5.35 20.31 12.21
C LEU A 158 -4.85 21.71 12.55
N ASN A 159 -5.37 22.71 11.83
CA ASN A 159 -5.29 24.09 12.28
C ASN A 159 -6.21 24.23 13.50
N PHE A 160 -5.62 24.08 14.68
CA PHE A 160 -6.26 24.54 15.91
C PHE A 160 -6.38 26.07 15.82
N GLN A 161 -7.49 26.56 15.27
CA GLN A 161 -7.82 27.98 15.34
C GLN A 161 -8.13 28.30 16.81
N LEU A 162 -7.13 28.81 17.52
CA LEU A 162 -7.37 29.75 18.61
C LEU A 162 -8.05 30.97 17.98
N ASN A 163 -9.18 31.37 18.53
CA ASN A 163 -9.98 32.56 18.20
C ASN A 163 -11.07 32.32 17.16
N GLY A 164 -12.28 32.09 17.68
CA GLY A 164 -13.49 32.04 16.89
C GLY A 164 -13.71 33.36 16.16
N VAL A 165 -13.96 33.27 14.86
CA VAL A 165 -15.11 33.82 14.11
C VAL A 165 -14.89 33.50 12.61
N ALA A 166 -15.95 32.92 12.01
CA ALA A 166 -16.30 32.90 10.59
C ALA A 166 -15.51 32.05 9.56
N ALA A 167 -16.32 31.36 8.74
CA ALA A 167 -16.03 30.51 7.57
C ALA A 167 -15.16 29.28 7.85
N VAL A 168 -15.76 28.09 7.78
CA VAL A 168 -15.02 26.83 7.67
C VAL A 168 -14.16 26.94 6.40
N PRO A 169 -12.83 27.12 6.50
CA PRO A 169 -12.00 27.12 5.32
C PRO A 169 -12.04 25.70 4.75
N ASP A 170 -12.01 25.55 3.42
CA ASP A 170 -11.80 24.24 2.82
C ASP A 170 -10.57 23.58 3.47
N PRO A 171 -10.65 22.29 3.85
CA PRO A 171 -9.57 21.62 4.55
C PRO A 171 -8.28 21.67 3.70
N VAL A 172 -7.24 22.31 4.23
CA VAL A 172 -5.91 22.27 3.63
C VAL A 172 -5.31 20.90 3.91
N TYR A 173 -5.05 20.14 2.85
CA TYR A 173 -4.42 18.83 2.94
C TYR A 173 -2.91 18.95 2.70
N LYS A 174 -2.12 18.29 3.56
CA LYS A 174 -0.66 18.19 3.41
C LYS A 174 -0.25 17.37 2.19
N ILE A 175 -1.08 16.40 1.81
CA ILE A 175 -0.92 15.54 0.64
C ILE A 175 -2.27 15.49 -0.06
N GLU A 176 -2.28 15.66 -1.38
CA GLU A 176 -3.51 15.56 -2.16
C GLU A 176 -4.15 14.16 -2.00
N PRO A 177 -5.40 14.06 -1.49
CA PRO A 177 -6.00 12.75 -1.21
C PRO A 177 -6.22 11.87 -2.44
N ASN A 178 -6.57 12.48 -3.57
CA ASN A 178 -6.79 11.77 -4.84
C ASN A 178 -5.48 11.14 -5.33
N LEU A 179 -4.37 11.88 -5.23
CA LEU A 179 -3.05 11.41 -5.61
C LEU A 179 -2.66 10.12 -4.87
N VAL A 180 -2.89 10.04 -3.56
CA VAL A 180 -2.55 8.84 -2.78
C VAL A 180 -3.41 7.64 -3.17
N ALA A 181 -4.70 7.85 -3.46
CA ALA A 181 -5.59 6.80 -3.90
C ALA A 181 -5.18 6.23 -5.27
N ASP A 182 -4.78 7.11 -6.20
CA ASP A 182 -4.30 6.73 -7.53
C ASP A 182 -2.96 6.00 -7.44
N LEU A 183 -1.99 6.54 -6.70
CA LEU A 183 -0.70 5.87 -6.47
C LEU A 183 -0.87 4.47 -5.87
N TYR A 184 -1.79 4.33 -4.92
CA TYR A 184 -2.09 3.02 -4.33
C TYR A 184 -2.71 2.06 -5.35
N GLY A 185 -3.65 2.56 -6.16
CA GLY A 185 -4.32 1.83 -7.22
C GLY A 185 -3.41 1.33 -8.32
N ASP A 186 -2.49 2.18 -8.76
CA ASP A 186 -1.73 1.99 -9.99
C ASP A 186 -0.41 1.27 -9.73
N TRP A 187 0.14 1.36 -8.51
CA TRP A 187 1.45 0.79 -8.19
C TRP A 187 1.41 -0.28 -7.10
N ILE A 188 0.74 -0.01 -5.97
CA ILE A 188 0.78 -0.90 -4.80
C ILE A 188 -0.13 -2.12 -5.02
N MET A 189 -1.34 -1.90 -5.54
CA MET A 189 -2.32 -2.96 -5.77
C MET A 189 -1.86 -3.97 -6.83
N PRO A 190 -1.30 -3.56 -8.00
CA PRO A 190 -0.83 -4.52 -9.01
C PRO A 190 0.33 -5.37 -8.52
N LEU A 191 1.31 -4.81 -7.79
CA LEU A 191 2.39 -5.59 -7.19
C LEU A 191 1.87 -6.59 -6.15
N THR A 192 0.83 -6.23 -5.39
CA THR A 192 0.17 -7.17 -4.46
C THR A 192 -0.50 -8.31 -5.23
N LYS A 193 -1.12 -8.05 -6.39
CA LYS A 193 -1.70 -9.09 -7.25
C LYS A 193 -0.62 -9.99 -7.85
N GLU A 194 0.52 -9.42 -8.25
CA GLU A 194 1.66 -10.19 -8.73
C GLU A 194 2.15 -11.19 -7.67
N VAL A 195 2.29 -10.77 -6.41
CA VAL A 195 2.63 -11.70 -5.31
C VAL A 195 1.60 -12.81 -5.15
N GLN A 196 0.30 -12.50 -5.26
CA GLN A 196 -0.76 -13.51 -5.17
C GLN A 196 -0.62 -14.55 -6.29
N VAL A 197 -0.37 -14.12 -7.53
CA VAL A 197 -0.14 -15.01 -8.67
C VAL A 197 1.11 -15.87 -8.47
N GLU A 198 2.25 -15.27 -8.10
CA GLU A 198 3.49 -16.01 -7.83
C GLU A 198 3.34 -17.06 -6.73
N TYR A 199 2.51 -16.76 -5.72
CA TYR A 199 2.17 -17.70 -4.66
C TYR A 199 1.34 -18.87 -5.18
N LEU A 200 0.23 -18.58 -5.88
CA LEU A 200 -0.69 -19.61 -6.38
C LEU A 200 -0.01 -20.55 -7.38
N LEU A 201 0.84 -20.03 -8.27
CA LEU A 201 1.57 -20.85 -9.24
C LEU A 201 2.39 -21.97 -8.59
N ARG A 202 2.88 -21.76 -7.37
CA ARG A 202 3.72 -22.72 -6.63
C ARG A 202 2.98 -23.35 -5.45
N ARG A 203 1.66 -23.21 -5.41
CA ARG A 203 0.84 -23.65 -4.27
C ARG A 203 0.56 -25.15 -4.26
N LEU A 204 0.63 -25.78 -5.44
CA LEU A 204 0.44 -27.22 -5.64
C LEU A 204 1.75 -27.96 -5.89
N ASP A 205 2.88 -27.26 -5.73
CA ASP A 205 4.22 -27.85 -5.85
C ASP A 205 4.52 -28.78 -4.66
#